data_AF-A0A8J2WM18-F1
#
_entry.id   AF-A0A8J2WM18-F1
#
_cell.length_a   1.000
_cell.length_b   1.000
_cell.length_c   1.000
_cell.angle_alpha   90.00
_cell.angle_beta   90.00
_cell.angle_gamma   90.00
#
_symmetry.space_group_name_H-M   'P 1'
#
loop_
_entity.id
_entity.type
_entity.pdbx_description
1 polymer ?
#
loop_
_entity_poly.entity_id
_entity_poly.type
_entity_poly.pdbx_seq_one_letter_code
_entity_poly.pdbx_strand_id
1 'polypeptide(L)'
;MKENEGGSTATSIRHRGTVKSDVFTEGLIFGYYLLNGCHPFGSNFHTLPSNILKNDAVNLKKIILQPPQPIHDVIMEMLKSDPVERISSSDVVSRLTNIK
;
A
#
# COMPACT_ATOMS: atom_id res chain seq x y z
N MET A 1 49.35 -19.91 -6.24
CA MET A 1 48.23 -19.54 -5.33
C MET A 1 47.62 -18.28 -5.93
N LYS A 2 46.31 -18.32 -6.22
CA LYS A 2 45.58 -17.24 -6.89
C LYS A 2 45.27 -16.14 -5.87
N GLU A 3 45.53 -14.90 -6.25
CA GLU A 3 45.01 -13.71 -5.58
C GLU A 3 43.48 -13.72 -5.71
N ASN A 4 42.78 -13.68 -4.57
CA ASN A 4 41.34 -13.61 -4.53
C ASN A 4 40.95 -12.18 -4.21
N GLU A 5 40.45 -11.48 -5.23
CA GLU A 5 39.86 -10.15 -5.11
C GLU A 5 38.65 -10.23 -4.18
N GLY A 6 38.78 -9.60 -3.00
CA GLY A 6 37.69 -9.42 -2.06
C GLY A 6 36.65 -8.47 -2.65
N GLY A 7 35.62 -9.04 -3.28
CA GLY A 7 34.43 -8.32 -3.71
C GLY A 7 33.77 -7.65 -2.51
N SER A 8 33.86 -6.31 -2.47
CA SER A 8 33.10 -5.47 -1.55
C SER A 8 31.63 -5.52 -1.94
N THR A 9 30.87 -6.44 -1.34
CA THR A 9 29.42 -6.44 -1.43
C THR A 9 28.88 -5.31 -0.55
N ALA A 10 28.89 -4.10 -1.11
CA ALA A 10 28.16 -2.97 -0.55
C ALA A 10 26.70 -3.40 -0.36
N THR A 11 26.34 -3.70 0.88
CA THR A 11 24.98 -4.06 1.27
C THR A 11 24.14 -2.82 1.00
N SER A 12 23.36 -2.82 -0.09
CA SER A 12 22.54 -1.67 -0.44
C SER A 12 21.65 -1.34 0.76
N ILE A 13 21.87 -0.20 1.40
CA ILE A 13 21.03 0.26 2.51
C ILE A 13 19.65 0.45 1.90
N ARG A 14 18.74 -0.51 2.16
CA ARG A 14 17.38 -0.48 1.65
C ARG A 14 16.69 0.70 2.32
N HIS A 15 16.59 1.83 1.62
CA HIS A 15 15.97 3.03 2.15
C HIS A 15 14.53 2.68 2.58
N ARG A 16 14.31 2.70 3.90
CA ARG A 16 12.99 2.51 4.50
C ARG A 16 12.34 3.90 4.53
N GLY A 17 11.25 4.07 3.80
CA GLY A 17 10.62 5.39 3.61
C GLY A 17 10.88 5.93 2.21
N THR A 18 9.93 5.71 1.31
CA THR A 18 9.93 6.23 -0.06
C THR A 18 8.60 6.91 -0.34
N VAL A 19 8.50 7.68 -1.42
CA VAL A 19 7.22 8.24 -1.87
C VAL A 19 6.15 7.15 -1.99
N LYS A 20 6.53 5.92 -2.37
CA LYS A 20 5.60 4.79 -2.44
C LYS A 20 5.10 4.36 -1.06
N SER A 21 5.91 4.43 0.02
CA SER A 21 5.41 4.14 1.37
C SER A 21 4.45 5.23 1.87
N ASP A 22 4.66 6.47 1.44
CA ASP A 22 3.74 7.57 1.77
C ASP A 22 2.39 7.36 1.07
N VAL A 23 2.39 6.99 -0.21
CA VAL A 23 1.18 6.61 -0.97
C VAL A 23 0.46 5.43 -0.30
N PHE A 24 1.19 4.43 0.18
CA PHE A 24 0.57 3.33 0.93
C PHE A 24 -0.13 3.82 2.20
N THR A 25 0.54 4.69 2.96
CA THR A 25 0.01 5.26 4.20
C THR A 25 -1.21 6.15 3.93
N GLU A 26 -1.18 6.94 2.87
CA GLU A 26 -2.33 7.73 2.40
C GLU A 26 -3.52 6.83 2.05
N GLY A 27 -3.29 5.71 1.34
CA GLY A 27 -4.33 4.72 1.05
C GLY A 27 -4.94 4.13 2.32
N LEU A 28 -4.14 3.94 3.39
CA LEU A 28 -4.67 3.51 4.69
C LEU A 28 -5.59 4.57 5.31
N ILE A 29 -5.22 5.85 5.23
CA ILE A 29 -6.02 6.97 5.76
C ILE A 29 -7.35 7.08 5.00
N PHE A 30 -7.33 7.02 3.67
CA PHE A 30 -8.56 7.05 2.87
C PHE A 30 -9.45 5.85 3.16
N GLY A 31 -8.87 4.65 3.20
CA GLY A 31 -9.62 3.45 3.58
C GLY A 31 -10.21 3.56 4.98
N TYR A 32 -9.44 4.02 5.96
CA TYR A 32 -9.92 4.24 7.33
C TYR A 32 -11.10 5.21 7.40
N TYR A 33 -11.04 6.31 6.62
CA TYR A 33 -12.14 7.26 6.50
C TYR A 33 -13.40 6.62 5.91
N LEU A 34 -13.28 5.90 4.78
CA LEU A 34 -14.42 5.22 4.14
C LEU A 34 -15.01 4.10 5.00
N LEU A 35 -14.20 3.50 5.86
CA LEU A 35 -14.57 2.42 6.76
C LEU A 35 -15.09 2.94 8.12
N ASN A 36 -15.40 4.23 8.24
CA ASN A 36 -15.87 4.88 9.47
C ASN A 36 -15.00 4.56 10.69
N GLY A 37 -13.68 4.62 10.50
CA GLY A 37 -12.71 4.39 11.57
C GLY A 37 -12.27 2.93 11.75
N CYS A 38 -12.70 2.02 10.88
CA CYS A 38 -12.14 0.67 10.85
C CYS A 38 -10.89 0.62 9.97
N HIS A 39 -9.82 -0.04 10.44
CA HIS A 39 -8.59 -0.16 9.66
C HIS A 39 -8.79 -1.07 8.43
N PRO A 40 -8.24 -0.75 7.24
CA PRO A 40 -8.42 -1.53 6.01
C PRO A 40 -8.09 -3.03 6.12
N PHE A 41 -7.04 -3.35 6.86
CA PHE A 41 -6.53 -4.70 7.05
C PHE A 41 -7.07 -5.41 8.31
N GLY A 42 -8.14 -4.89 8.92
CA GLY A 42 -8.78 -5.48 10.09
C GLY A 42 -8.45 -4.75 11.40
N SER A 43 -9.25 -5.01 12.44
CA SER A 43 -9.15 -4.30 13.73
C SER A 43 -8.35 -5.07 14.80
N ASN A 44 -8.02 -6.34 14.56
CA ASN A 44 -7.27 -7.15 15.50
C ASN A 44 -5.76 -6.94 15.28
N PHE A 45 -5.09 -6.40 16.30
CA PHE A 45 -3.67 -6.09 16.27
C PHE A 45 -2.76 -7.30 15.99
N HIS A 46 -3.16 -8.50 16.40
CA HIS A 46 -2.37 -9.73 16.18
C HIS A 46 -2.42 -10.19 14.72
N THR A 47 -3.56 -10.03 14.04
CA THR A 47 -3.73 -10.47 12.65
C THR A 47 -3.38 -9.38 11.65
N LEU A 48 -3.42 -8.11 12.08
CA LEU A 48 -3.20 -6.94 11.24
C LEU A 48 -1.85 -6.99 10.47
N PRO A 49 -0.68 -7.24 11.10
CA PRO A 49 0.58 -7.34 10.35
C PRO A 49 0.56 -8.45 9.31
N SER A 50 -0.05 -9.59 9.63
CA SER A 50 -0.13 -10.72 8.70
C SER A 50 -1.03 -10.42 7.50
N ASN A 51 -2.12 -9.66 7.70
CA ASN A 51 -3.00 -9.22 6.64
C ASN A 51 -2.31 -8.21 5.72
N ILE A 52 -1.55 -7.26 6.28
CA ILE A 52 -0.75 -6.31 5.48
C ILE A 52 0.27 -7.05 4.63
N LEU A 53 1.03 -7.99 5.21
CA LEU A 53 2.03 -8.77 4.48
C LEU A 53 1.42 -9.63 3.36
N LYS A 54 0.22 -10.15 3.57
CA LYS A 54 -0.53 -10.94 2.57
C LYS A 54 -1.31 -10.07 1.58
N ASN A 55 -1.26 -8.74 1.70
CA ASN A 55 -2.10 -7.81 0.95
C ASN A 55 -3.60 -8.13 1.05
N ASP A 56 -4.05 -8.54 2.24
CA ASP A 56 -5.43 -8.93 2.50
C ASP A 56 -6.20 -7.82 3.22
N ALA A 57 -6.71 -6.85 2.46
CA ALA A 57 -7.51 -5.74 2.98
C ALA A 57 -8.94 -6.19 3.37
N VAL A 58 -9.04 -7.05 4.38
CA VAL A 58 -10.27 -7.75 4.80
C VAL A 58 -11.48 -6.85 5.00
N ASN A 59 -11.30 -5.61 5.47
CA ASN A 59 -12.41 -4.69 5.70
C ASN A 59 -12.80 -3.96 4.41
N LEU A 60 -11.83 -3.52 3.59
CA LEU A 60 -12.11 -2.93 2.28
C LEU A 60 -12.77 -3.90 1.31
N LYS A 61 -12.49 -5.21 1.41
CA LYS A 61 -13.13 -6.26 0.61
C LYS A 61 -14.59 -6.50 0.99
N LYS A 62 -14.93 -6.35 2.29
CA LYS A 62 -16.30 -6.55 2.79
C LYS A 62 -17.21 -5.41 2.37
N ILE A 63 -16.66 -4.20 2.33
CA ILE A 63 -17.36 -3.04 1.80
C ILE A 63 -17.08 -2.93 0.31
N ILE A 64 -17.54 -3.91 -0.47
CA ILE A 64 -17.92 -3.60 -1.86
C ILE A 64 -18.99 -2.52 -1.70
N LEU A 65 -18.57 -1.26 -1.71
CA LEU A 65 -19.44 -0.10 -1.56
C LEU A 65 -20.52 -0.30 -2.62
N GLN A 66 -21.79 -0.30 -2.22
CA GLN A 66 -22.90 -0.26 -3.16
C GLN A 66 -23.50 1.14 -3.07
N PRO A 67 -23.39 1.95 -4.13
CA PRO A 67 -22.76 1.65 -5.42
C PRO A 67 -21.22 1.61 -5.36
N PRO A 68 -20.54 0.86 -6.25
CA PRO A 68 -19.09 0.84 -6.33
C PRO A 68 -18.57 2.26 -6.51
N GLN A 69 -17.75 2.72 -5.57
CA GLN A 69 -17.21 4.07 -5.63
C GLN A 69 -15.85 4.02 -6.35
N PRO A 70 -15.61 4.84 -7.38
CA PRO A 70 -14.33 4.86 -8.10
C PRO A 70 -13.11 5.07 -7.20
N ILE A 71 -13.30 5.68 -6.03
CA ILE A 71 -12.26 5.87 -5.01
C ILE A 71 -11.76 4.53 -4.43
N HIS A 72 -12.60 3.50 -4.37
CA HIS A 72 -12.25 2.19 -3.82
C HIS A 72 -11.13 1.54 -4.64
N ASP A 73 -11.25 1.56 -5.96
CA ASP A 73 -10.23 1.02 -6.87
C ASP A 73 -8.89 1.75 -6.71
N VAL A 74 -8.94 3.08 -6.60
CA VAL A 74 -7.74 3.90 -6.37
C VAL A 74 -7.07 3.51 -5.04
N ILE A 75 -7.85 3.34 -3.96
CA ILE A 75 -7.31 2.90 -2.66
C ILE A 75 -6.69 1.49 -2.78
N MET A 76 -7.32 0.56 -3.49
CA MET A 76 -6.76 -0.78 -3.68
C MET A 76 -5.44 -0.75 -4.46
N GLU A 77 -5.30 0.14 -5.45
CA GLU A 77 -4.04 0.38 -6.17
C GLU A 77 -2.96 1.03 -5.29
N MET A 78 -3.34 1.93 -4.38
CA MET A 78 -2.44 2.54 -3.37
C MET A 78 -1.95 1.51 -2.35
N LEU A 79 -2.77 0.51 -2.01
CA LEU A 79 -2.48 -0.49 -0.99
C LEU A 79 -1.73 -1.73 -1.52
N LYS A 80 -1.38 -1.79 -2.80
CA LYS A 80 -0.57 -2.91 -3.34
C LYS A 80 0.71 -3.12 -2.53
N SER A 81 0.99 -4.37 -2.19
CA SER A 81 2.15 -4.74 -1.35
C SER A 81 3.49 -4.46 -2.01
N ASP A 82 3.62 -4.74 -3.31
CA ASP A 82 4.81 -4.40 -4.10
C ASP A 82 4.81 -2.89 -4.42
N PRO A 83 5.83 -2.12 -3.96
CA PRO A 83 5.95 -0.70 -4.28
C PRO A 83 6.07 -0.36 -5.78
N VAL A 84 6.57 -1.29 -6.60
CA VAL A 84 6.70 -1.11 -8.05
C VAL A 84 5.32 -1.08 -8.70
N GLU A 85 4.45 -2.00 -8.29
CA GLU A 85 3.08 -2.15 -8.79
C GLU A 85 2.10 -1.12 -8.23
N ARG A 86 2.44 -0.49 -7.11
CA ARG A 86 1.63 0.54 -6.45
C ARG A 86 1.51 1.76 -7.33
N ILE A 87 0.32 2.38 -7.38
CA ILE A 87 0.10 3.64 -8.13
C ILE A 87 1.06 4.76 -7.66
N SER A 88 1.40 5.70 -8.54
CA SER A 88 2.21 6.87 -8.17
C SER A 88 1.34 7.97 -7.54
N SER A 89 1.95 8.89 -6.78
CA SER A 89 1.21 10.03 -6.20
C SER A 89 0.58 10.94 -7.26
N SER A 90 1.25 11.15 -8.41
CA SER A 90 0.69 11.92 -9.53
C SER A 90 -0.51 11.23 -10.17
N ASP A 91 -0.49 9.90 -10.26
CA ASP A 91 -1.62 9.14 -10.79
C ASP A 91 -2.78 9.12 -9.79
N VAL A 92 -2.50 9.05 -8.48
CA VAL A 92 -3.54 9.22 -7.43
C VAL A 92 -4.26 10.55 -7.64
N VAL A 93 -3.53 11.67 -7.71
CA VAL A 93 -4.13 12.99 -7.95
C VAL A 93 -4.96 13.00 -9.23
N SER A 94 -4.38 12.52 -10.34
CA SER A 94 -5.07 12.47 -11.64
C SER A 94 -6.35 11.64 -11.59
N ARG A 95 -6.36 10.52 -10.86
CA ARG A 95 -7.54 9.68 -10.69
C ARG A 95 -8.58 10.39 -9.84
N LEU A 96 -8.19 10.94 -8.69
CA LEU A 96 -9.09 11.66 -7.77
C LEU A 96 -9.78 12.85 -8.44
N THR A 97 -9.06 13.62 -9.27
CA THR A 97 -9.65 14.76 -10.01
C THR A 97 -10.66 14.35 -11.08
N ASN A 98 -10.64 13.08 -11.50
CA ASN A 98 -11.51 12.53 -12.54
C ASN A 98 -12.60 11.60 -11.98
N ILE A 99 -12.69 11.43 -10.65
CA ILE A 99 -13.82 10.74 -10.04
C ILE A 99 -15.08 11.59 -10.28
N LYS A 100 -16.09 10.99 -10.91
CA LYS A 100 -17.40 11.59 -11.17
C LYS A 100 -18.42 11.14 -10.13
#